data_AF-A0A0U3NCK6-F1
#
_entry.id   AF-A0A0U3NCK6-F1
#
_cell.length_a   1.000
_cell.length_b   1.000
_cell.length_c   1.000
_cell.angle_alpha   90.00
_cell.angle_beta   90.00
_cell.angle_gamma   90.00
#
_symmetry.space_group_name_H-M   'P 1'
#
loop_
_entity.id
_entity.type
_entity.pdbx_description
1 polymer ?
#
loop_
_entity_poly.entity_id
_entity_poly.type
_entity_poly.pdbx_seq_one_letter_code
_entity_poly.pdbx_strand_id
1 'polypeptide(L)'
;MDDEDYEDLIEIVKDRMRENGLSDLAEDSNFLDPDALAEGRAELPPPQTHLILLLEAFQLHLKWTDRDTVEDNLRFLHESVENGPENAFIEFPDRADGRPLFLREIPSLGPLRSELQRLIVALQGEDYEPSPGMER
;
A
#
# COMPACT_ATOMS: atom_id res chain seq x y z
N MET A 1 12.02 13.47 -16.92
CA MET A 1 12.28 12.12 -16.43
C MET A 1 11.92 11.24 -17.59
N ASP A 2 12.90 10.52 -18.12
CA ASP A 2 12.68 9.55 -19.18
C ASP A 2 12.44 8.15 -18.60
N ASP A 3 12.20 7.17 -19.47
CA ASP A 3 11.89 5.81 -19.05
C ASP A 3 13.04 5.17 -18.26
N GLU A 4 14.30 5.49 -18.61
CA GLU A 4 15.50 4.99 -17.91
C GLU A 4 15.57 5.54 -16.48
N ASP A 5 15.28 6.83 -16.30
CA ASP A 5 15.17 7.43 -14.97
C ASP A 5 14.11 6.74 -14.09
N TYR A 6 12.98 6.33 -14.67
CA TYR A 6 11.90 5.64 -13.96
C TYR A 6 12.28 4.19 -13.61
N GLU A 7 12.93 3.48 -14.53
CA GLU A 7 13.43 2.11 -14.29
C GLU A 7 14.44 2.07 -13.15
N ASP A 8 15.36 3.03 -13.10
CA ASP A 8 16.31 3.19 -11.99
C ASP A 8 15.59 3.40 -10.65
N LEU A 9 14.57 4.26 -10.63
CA LEU A 9 13.77 4.48 -9.43
C LEU A 9 12.98 3.24 -8.99
N ILE A 10 12.42 2.49 -9.95
CA ILE A 10 11.69 1.25 -9.68
C ILE A 10 12.58 0.26 -8.95
N GLU A 11 13.81 0.03 -9.43
CA GLU A 11 14.72 -0.91 -8.80
C GLU A 11 15.16 -0.43 -7.41
N ILE A 12 15.41 0.88 -7.22
CA ILE A 12 15.69 1.45 -5.90
C ILE A 12 14.52 1.20 -4.93
N VAL A 13 13.28 1.42 -5.37
CA VAL A 13 12.08 1.22 -4.53
C VAL A 13 11.91 -0.27 -4.20
N LYS A 14 12.04 -1.16 -5.17
CA LYS A 14 11.94 -2.62 -4.98
C LYS A 14 12.99 -3.13 -4.01
N ASP A 15 14.24 -2.68 -4.13
CA ASP A 15 15.31 -3.06 -3.20
C ASP A 15 15.02 -2.61 -1.78
N ARG A 16 14.55 -1.37 -1.60
CA ARG A 16 14.14 -0.88 -0.27
C ARG A 16 12.97 -1.68 0.30
N MET A 17 12.00 -2.06 -0.51
CA MET A 17 10.87 -2.89 -0.07
C MET A 17 11.36 -4.27 0.37
N ARG A 18 12.24 -4.92 -0.40
CA ARG A 18 12.84 -6.21 -0.04
C ARG A 18 13.64 -6.14 1.27
N GLU A 19 14.47 -5.10 1.44
CA GLU A 19 15.25 -4.85 2.67
C GLU A 19 14.37 -4.74 3.92
N ASN A 20 13.12 -4.32 3.76
CA ASN A 20 12.15 -4.15 4.85
C ASN A 20 11.13 -5.29 4.94
N GLY A 21 11.37 -6.41 4.26
CA GLY A 21 10.51 -7.60 4.33
C GLY A 21 9.24 -7.52 3.49
N LEU A 22 9.15 -6.57 2.56
CA LEU A 22 8.03 -6.39 1.64
C LEU A 22 8.33 -6.99 0.26
N SER A 23 9.05 -8.11 0.23
CA SER A 23 9.49 -8.75 -1.03
C SER A 23 8.30 -9.11 -1.92
N ASP A 24 7.24 -9.66 -1.33
CA ASP A 24 6.02 -10.02 -2.05
C ASP A 24 5.41 -8.80 -2.75
N LEU A 25 5.38 -7.63 -2.11
CA LEU A 25 4.83 -6.40 -2.72
C LEU A 25 5.74 -5.81 -3.81
N ALA A 26 7.03 -6.18 -3.83
CA ALA A 26 8.01 -5.70 -4.79
C ALA A 26 8.12 -6.61 -6.03
N GLU A 27 7.30 -7.66 -6.14
CA GLU A 27 7.31 -8.56 -7.29
C GLU A 27 6.56 -7.97 -8.49
N ASP A 28 7.23 -7.97 -9.65
CA ASP A 28 6.68 -7.50 -10.93
C ASP A 28 5.40 -8.23 -11.34
N SER A 29 5.23 -9.48 -10.90
CA SER A 29 4.02 -10.28 -11.14
C SER A 29 2.76 -9.68 -10.55
N ASN A 30 2.86 -8.79 -9.55
CA ASN A 30 1.70 -8.10 -8.99
C ASN A 30 1.23 -6.91 -9.85
N PHE A 31 2.08 -6.46 -10.78
CA PHE A 31 1.87 -5.24 -11.55
C PHE A 31 1.69 -5.52 -13.04
N LEU A 32 1.48 -6.79 -13.42
CA LEU A 32 1.21 -7.14 -14.81
C LEU A 32 -0.04 -6.41 -15.31
N ASP A 33 0.04 -5.93 -16.54
CA ASP A 33 -1.08 -5.28 -17.22
C ASP A 33 -2.24 -6.27 -17.36
N PRO A 34 -3.42 -5.98 -16.76
CA PRO A 34 -4.56 -6.88 -16.78
C PRO A 34 -5.14 -7.08 -18.20
N ASP A 35 -5.04 -6.09 -19.08
CA ASP A 35 -5.52 -6.18 -20.45
C ASP A 35 -4.58 -7.05 -21.29
N ALA A 36 -3.27 -6.87 -21.14
CA ALA A 36 -2.29 -7.76 -21.75
C ALA A 36 -2.46 -9.21 -21.25
N LEU A 37 -2.72 -9.38 -19.95
CA LEU A 37 -2.93 -10.70 -19.35
C LEU A 37 -4.19 -11.38 -19.87
N ALA A 38 -5.27 -10.63 -20.10
CA ALA A 38 -6.49 -11.13 -20.73
C ALA A 38 -6.26 -11.63 -22.16
N GLU A 39 -5.28 -11.05 -22.86
CA GLU A 39 -4.81 -11.51 -24.18
C GLU A 39 -3.76 -12.62 -24.12
N GLY A 40 -3.40 -13.09 -22.92
CA GLY A 40 -2.40 -14.14 -22.70
C GLY A 40 -0.95 -13.65 -22.76
N ARG A 41 -0.70 -12.34 -22.61
CA ARG A 41 0.63 -11.73 -22.57
C ARG A 41 0.96 -11.28 -21.15
N ALA A 42 2.17 -11.56 -20.68
CA ALA A 42 2.66 -11.08 -19.39
C ALA A 42 3.54 -9.85 -19.65
N GLU A 43 2.93 -8.67 -19.56
CA GLU A 43 3.60 -7.39 -19.84
C GLU A 43 3.47 -6.48 -18.63
N LEU A 44 4.54 -5.73 -18.36
CA LEU A 44 4.50 -4.66 -17.37
C LEU A 44 3.97 -3.38 -18.01
N PRO A 45 3.28 -2.53 -17.23
CA PRO A 45 2.88 -1.22 -17.70
C PRO A 45 4.12 -0.34 -17.94
N PRO A 46 3.97 0.81 -18.62
CA PRO A 46 5.05 1.77 -18.83
C PRO A 46 5.77 2.13 -17.51
N PRO A 47 7.09 2.40 -17.53
CA PRO A 47 7.89 2.61 -16.31
C PRO A 47 7.32 3.65 -15.34
N GLN A 48 6.82 4.78 -15.83
CA GLN A 48 6.16 5.78 -15.00
C GLN A 48 4.95 5.19 -14.24
N THR A 49 4.07 4.48 -14.95
CA THR A 49 2.89 3.82 -14.37
C THR A 49 3.31 2.73 -13.38
N HIS A 50 4.31 1.92 -13.72
CA HIS A 50 4.82 0.87 -12.84
C HIS A 50 5.35 1.44 -11.52
N LEU A 51 6.13 2.53 -11.56
CA LEU A 51 6.60 3.21 -10.36
C LEU A 51 5.43 3.70 -9.49
N ILE A 52 4.40 4.29 -10.10
CA ILE A 52 3.21 4.75 -9.38
C ILE A 52 2.52 3.59 -8.67
N LEU A 53 2.29 2.47 -9.36
CA LEU A 53 1.64 1.29 -8.78
C LEU A 53 2.44 0.71 -7.60
N LEU A 54 3.77 0.69 -7.69
CA LEU A 54 4.66 0.28 -6.58
C LEU A 54 4.50 1.21 -5.37
N LEU A 55 4.49 2.53 -5.59
CA LEU A 55 4.32 3.52 -4.52
C LEU A 55 2.92 3.46 -3.90
N GLU A 56 1.89 3.19 -4.69
CA GLU A 56 0.52 2.98 -4.21
C GLU A 56 0.39 1.69 -3.37
N ALA A 57 0.99 0.59 -3.81
CA ALA A 57 1.07 -0.66 -3.04
C ALA A 57 1.78 -0.44 -1.70
N PHE A 58 2.89 0.30 -1.71
CA PHE A 58 3.58 0.69 -0.48
C PHE A 58 2.70 1.57 0.42
N GLN A 59 1.97 2.54 -0.14
CA GLN A 59 1.03 3.37 0.62
C GLN A 59 -0.08 2.54 1.28
N LEU A 60 -0.61 1.54 0.58
CA LEU A 60 -1.63 0.63 1.11
C LEU A 60 -1.08 -0.18 2.29
N HIS A 61 0.14 -0.69 2.17
CA HIS A 61 0.81 -1.36 3.28
C HIS A 61 1.00 -0.45 4.50
N LEU A 62 1.42 0.81 4.28
CA LEU A 62 1.54 1.79 5.37
C LEU A 62 0.19 2.04 6.04
N LYS A 63 -0.92 2.14 5.28
CA LYS A 63 -2.27 2.28 5.85
C LYS A 63 -2.63 1.11 6.78
N TRP A 64 -2.31 -0.13 6.41
CA TRP A 64 -2.59 -1.30 7.25
C TRP A 64 -1.73 -1.36 8.52
N THR A 65 -0.58 -0.70 8.50
CA THR A 65 0.38 -0.68 9.62
C THR A 65 0.31 0.62 10.44
N ASP A 66 -0.57 1.55 10.07
CA ASP A 66 -0.68 2.88 10.67
C ASP A 66 -1.67 2.87 11.83
N ARG A 67 -1.21 3.30 13.01
CA ARG A 67 -2.04 3.37 14.21
C ARG A 67 -3.29 4.20 13.99
N ASP A 68 -3.16 5.36 13.37
CA ASP A 68 -4.27 6.31 13.20
C ASP A 68 -5.35 5.70 12.28
N THR A 69 -4.93 4.92 11.27
CA THR A 69 -5.84 4.15 10.41
C THR A 69 -6.57 3.04 11.17
N VAL A 70 -5.89 2.34 12.09
CA VAL A 70 -6.54 1.33 12.95
C VAL A 70 -7.54 1.98 13.90
N GLU A 71 -7.18 3.10 14.53
CA GLU A 71 -8.06 3.87 15.42
C GLU A 71 -9.33 4.36 14.70
N ASP A 72 -9.19 4.86 13.47
CA ASP A 72 -10.32 5.29 12.65
C ASP A 72 -11.26 4.13 12.31
N ASN A 73 -10.71 2.96 11.95
CA ASN A 73 -11.51 1.76 11.68
C ASN A 73 -12.23 1.24 12.94
N LEU A 74 -11.56 1.25 14.09
CA LEU A 74 -12.17 0.87 15.37
C LEU A 74 -13.30 1.83 15.75
N ARG A 75 -13.11 3.14 15.54
CA ARG A 75 -14.14 4.16 15.75
C ARG A 75 -15.34 3.91 14.83
N PHE A 76 -15.09 3.68 13.53
CA PHE A 76 -16.15 3.38 12.57
C PHE A 76 -16.93 2.11 12.94
N LEU A 77 -16.25 1.05 13.36
CA LEU A 77 -16.89 -0.18 13.83
C LEU A 77 -17.73 0.08 15.10
N HIS A 78 -17.21 0.86 16.04
CA HIS A 78 -17.92 1.23 17.26
C HIS A 78 -19.14 2.13 16.99
N GLU A 79 -19.07 3.01 15.99
CA GLU A 79 -20.20 3.83 15.53
C GLU A 79 -21.23 2.99 14.77
N SER A 80 -20.77 2.02 13.98
CA SER A 80 -21.64 1.12 13.18
C SER A 80 -22.35 0.07 14.04
N VAL A 81 -21.77 -0.29 15.18
CA VAL A 81 -22.38 -1.16 16.18
C VAL A 81 -22.85 -0.25 17.31
N GLU A 82 -24.10 0.22 17.28
CA GLU A 82 -24.71 1.11 18.30
C GLU A 82 -24.52 0.66 19.78
N ASN A 83 -23.98 -0.54 20.04
CA ASN A 83 -23.62 -1.11 21.34
C ASN A 83 -22.31 -1.94 21.28
N GLY A 84 -21.26 -1.46 20.62
CA GLY A 84 -19.97 -2.16 20.53
C GLY A 84 -19.29 -2.32 21.90
N PRO A 85 -18.72 -3.49 22.25
CA PRO A 85 -18.13 -3.71 23.58
C PRO A 85 -16.90 -2.82 23.81
N GLU A 86 -16.82 -2.18 24.98
CA GLU A 86 -15.76 -1.24 25.41
C GLU A 86 -14.33 -1.77 25.32
N ASN A 87 -14.14 -3.08 25.07
CA ASN A 87 -12.85 -3.76 25.03
C ASN A 87 -12.65 -4.54 23.72
N ALA A 88 -12.99 -3.97 22.57
CA ALA A 88 -12.65 -4.55 21.28
C ALA A 88 -11.12 -4.57 21.10
N PHE A 89 -10.55 -5.76 20.91
CA PHE A 89 -9.14 -5.96 20.57
C PHE A 89 -9.06 -6.65 19.21
N ILE A 90 -8.03 -6.32 18.43
CA ILE A 90 -7.75 -7.00 17.17
C ILE A 90 -6.87 -8.21 17.50
N GLU A 91 -7.45 -9.40 17.38
CA GLU A 91 -6.72 -10.65 17.49
C GLU A 91 -6.17 -11.00 16.10
N PHE A 92 -4.85 -10.87 15.92
CA PHE A 92 -4.20 -11.33 14.68
C PHE A 92 -3.96 -12.84 14.79
N PRO A 93 -4.60 -13.66 13.94
CA PRO A 93 -4.54 -15.13 14.07
C PRO A 93 -3.13 -15.72 13.86
N ASP A 94 -2.20 -14.98 13.25
CA ASP A 94 -0.88 -15.50 12.83
C ASP A 94 0.29 -15.12 13.75
N ARG A 95 0.06 -14.53 14.93
CA ARG A 95 1.17 -14.29 15.86
C ARG A 95 1.50 -15.55 16.67
N ALA A 96 2.63 -16.17 16.35
CA ALA A 96 3.17 -17.37 17.00
C ALA A 96 3.31 -17.28 18.54
N ASP A 97 3.24 -16.07 19.12
CA ASP A 97 3.37 -15.80 20.54
C ASP A 97 2.04 -15.47 21.25
N GLY A 98 0.93 -15.35 20.53
CA GLY A 98 -0.41 -15.12 21.10
C GLY A 98 -0.54 -13.83 21.92
N ARG A 99 0.39 -12.89 21.77
CA ARG A 99 0.41 -11.65 22.55
C ARG A 99 -0.44 -10.58 21.86
N PRO A 100 -1.33 -9.90 22.60
CA PRO A 100 -2.06 -8.76 22.07
C PRO A 100 -1.06 -7.67 21.66
N LEU A 101 -1.22 -7.14 20.45
CA LEU A 101 -0.49 -5.95 19.99
C LEU A 101 -1.22 -4.72 20.54
N PHE A 102 -0.51 -3.85 21.27
CA PHE A 102 -1.13 -2.63 21.76
C PHE A 102 -1.02 -1.52 20.70
N LEU A 103 -2.09 -0.73 20.50
CA LEU A 103 -2.09 0.39 19.53
C LEU A 103 -0.92 1.36 19.72
N ARG A 104 -0.48 1.58 20.96
CA ARG A 104 0.69 2.43 21.28
C ARG A 104 2.03 1.91 20.73
N GLU A 105 2.08 0.62 20.37
CA GLU A 105 3.26 -0.05 19.81
C GLU A 105 3.26 0.03 18.28
N ILE A 106 2.15 0.46 17.68
CA ILE A 106 2.00 0.70 16.24
C ILE A 106 2.50 2.12 15.93
N PRO A 107 3.31 2.31 14.86
CA PRO A 107 3.74 3.64 14.46
C PRO A 107 2.56 4.49 13.95
N SER A 108 2.64 5.81 14.13
CA SER A 108 1.82 6.77 13.39
C SER A 108 2.56 7.16 12.13
N LEU A 109 1.94 6.90 10.98
CA LEU A 109 2.54 7.04 9.65
C LEU A 109 1.84 8.13 8.82
N GLY A 110 0.94 8.90 9.43
CA GLY A 110 0.16 9.96 8.76
C GLY A 110 0.99 10.98 7.96
N PRO A 111 2.07 11.56 8.52
CA PRO A 111 2.94 12.48 7.79
C PRO A 111 3.62 11.83 6.57
N LEU A 112 4.16 10.62 6.75
CA LEU A 112 4.82 9.87 5.67
C LEU A 112 3.84 9.54 4.54
N ARG A 113 2.63 9.09 4.88
CA ARG A 113 1.58 8.83 3.89
C ARG A 113 1.19 10.08 3.10
N SER A 114 1.18 11.25 3.76
CA SER A 114 0.90 12.53 3.11
C SER A 114 2.01 12.94 2.14
N GLU A 115 3.27 12.69 2.49
CA GLU A 115 4.42 12.90 1.59
C GLU A 115 4.37 11.95 0.38
N LEU A 116 4.11 10.68 0.62
CA LEU A 116 3.97 9.66 -0.43
C LEU A 116 2.82 9.97 -1.38
N GLN A 117 1.66 10.42 -0.86
CA GLN A 117 0.55 10.85 -1.71
C GLN A 117 0.93 12.04 -2.59
N ARG A 118 1.66 13.03 -2.04
CA ARG A 118 2.13 14.18 -2.83
C ARG A 118 3.09 13.74 -3.93
N LEU A 119 3.96 12.77 -3.65
CA LEU A 119 4.86 12.20 -4.64
C LEU A 119 4.08 11.50 -5.76
N ILE A 120 3.13 10.62 -5.42
CA ILE A 120 2.29 9.93 -6.39
C ILE A 120 1.57 10.95 -7.29
N VAL A 121 0.92 11.95 -6.70
CA VAL A 121 0.22 13.01 -7.45
C VAL A 121 1.16 13.78 -8.36
N ALA A 122 2.39 14.06 -7.92
CA ALA A 122 3.38 14.74 -8.75
C ALA A 122 3.83 13.86 -9.94
N LEU A 123 3.80 12.54 -9.79
CA LEU A 123 4.21 11.58 -10.80
C LEU A 123 3.09 11.21 -11.78
N GLN A 124 1.81 11.43 -11.45
CA GLN A 124 0.68 10.97 -12.25
C GLN A 124 0.56 11.58 -13.65
N GLY A 125 1.18 12.72 -13.97
CA GLY A 125 1.09 13.28 -15.33
C GLY A 125 -0.35 13.46 -15.84
N GLU A 126 -0.54 13.57 -17.17
CA GLU A 126 -1.89 13.71 -17.78
C GLU A 126 -2.49 12.38 -18.26
N ASP A 127 -1.67 11.35 -18.48
CA ASP A 127 -2.07 10.07 -19.10
C ASP A 127 -2.27 8.92 -18.08
N TYR A 128 -2.22 9.21 -16.78
CA TYR A 128 -2.43 8.17 -15.74
C TYR A 128 -3.90 7.85 -15.56
N GLU A 129 -4.27 6.60 -15.87
CA GLU A 129 -5.54 6.02 -15.44
C GLU A 129 -5.33 5.24 -14.13
N PRO A 130 -6.01 5.60 -13.03
CA PRO A 130 -5.85 4.91 -11.76
C PRO A 130 -6.27 3.45 -11.90
N SER A 131 -5.52 2.55 -11.25
CA SER A 131 -5.91 1.14 -11.17
C SER A 131 -7.33 1.02 -10.59
N PRO A 132 -8.25 0.29 -11.26
CA PRO A 132 -9.62 0.13 -10.79
C PRO A 132 -9.61 -0.69 -9.49
N GLY A 133 -9.60 0.01 -8.35
CA GLY A 133 -9.51 -0.60 -7.03
C GLY A 133 -9.10 0.35 -5.91
N MET A 134 -8.62 1.56 -6.22
CA MET A 134 -8.14 2.53 -5.22
C MET A 134 -9.01 3.78 -5.02
N GLU A 135 -10.30 3.70 -5.34
CA GLU A 135 -11.31 4.61 -4.77
C GLU A 135 -12.26 3.81 -3.87
N ARG A 136 -12.30 4.18 -2.59
CA ARG A 136 -13.37 3.83 -1.66
C ARG A 136 -14.06 5.11 -1.20
#